data_AF-A0A423WZG4-F1
#
_entry.id   AF-A0A423WZG4-F1
#
_cell.length_a   1.000
_cell.length_b   1.000
_cell.length_c   1.000
_cell.angle_alpha   90.00
_cell.angle_beta   90.00
_cell.angle_gamma   90.00
#
_symmetry.space_group_name_H-M   'P 1'
#
loop_
_entity.id
_entity.type
_entity.pdbx_description
1 polymer ?
#
loop_
_entity_poly.entity_id
_entity_poly.type
_entity_poly.pdbx_seq_one_letter_code
_entity_poly.pdbx_strand_id
1 'polypeptide(L)'
;MVKSEEISNPRRILAVSLEDSTEQLSRVIKDLTGNDPGSASSSASLAGTTHDLHLKTTYYTATVPIWLDLITTPSEWALSFLSPEAKEVLEVLGGLIVVFAIPDPASTSATKELIREVGKVMKEGLGGWAWDGVSLGVGVGEVAHLDDLDVWDEACGDAGLEFVHVASSAAAPDAKNEFGEKMGVSRVLEAIESNDWASFSAEDDDIAGLAGEAGHEDELELDPENMDFGIDKEDFEGLRAAIWEARMERVWEDDGEGETADKSSNKAAPPGDGAAEKDEGGEELGDEDVQKVEEMMRKLLAVKDMSAGLPEDQRKRLAARAVGEVMREL
;
A
#
# COMPACT_ATOMS: atom_id res chain seq x y z
N MET A 1 -25.35 24.61 -1.80
CA MET A 1 -24.67 24.06 -0.61
C MET A 1 -24.81 22.56 -0.73
N VAL A 2 -23.73 21.85 -1.06
CA VAL A 2 -23.72 20.39 -1.05
C VAL A 2 -23.95 19.96 0.40
N LYS A 3 -24.91 19.07 0.63
CA LYS A 3 -25.20 18.54 1.97
C LYS A 3 -24.04 17.62 2.32
N SER A 4 -23.36 17.87 3.44
CA SER A 4 -22.32 16.95 3.93
C SER A 4 -22.98 15.60 4.23
N GLU A 5 -22.38 14.53 3.72
CA GLU A 5 -22.84 13.16 3.93
C GLU A 5 -22.55 12.71 5.37
N GLU A 6 -23.43 11.90 5.96
CA GLU A 6 -23.22 11.35 7.30
C GLU A 6 -22.91 9.86 7.17
N ILE A 7 -21.67 9.48 7.50
CA ILE A 7 -21.23 8.08 7.44
C ILE A 7 -21.62 7.42 8.75
N SER A 8 -22.66 6.57 8.69
CA SER A 8 -23.25 5.91 9.86
C SER A 8 -22.43 4.71 10.36
N ASN A 9 -21.74 4.00 9.46
CA ASN A 9 -20.92 2.84 9.78
C ASN A 9 -19.51 2.97 9.15
N PRO A 10 -18.64 3.81 9.72
CA PRO A 10 -17.32 4.01 9.15
C PRO A 10 -16.39 2.82 9.40
N ARG A 11 -15.42 2.64 8.49
CA ARG A 11 -14.25 1.77 8.71
C ARG A 11 -13.47 2.23 9.95
N ARG A 12 -12.63 1.35 10.50
CA ARG A 12 -11.97 1.56 11.79
C ARG A 12 -10.49 1.90 11.64
N ILE A 13 -9.94 2.58 12.64
CA ILE A 13 -8.50 2.83 12.75
C ILE A 13 -7.93 1.87 13.79
N LEU A 14 -6.83 1.19 13.47
CA LEU A 14 -6.00 0.50 14.43
C LEU A 14 -4.77 1.36 14.75
N ALA A 15 -4.62 1.78 16.00
CA ALA A 15 -3.47 2.52 16.48
C ALA A 15 -2.62 1.64 17.42
N VAL A 16 -1.38 1.38 17.02
CA VAL A 16 -0.47 0.46 17.70
C VAL A 16 0.78 1.16 18.19
N SER A 17 1.32 0.69 19.31
CA SER A 17 2.59 1.16 19.86
C SER A 17 3.28 0.06 20.65
N LEU A 18 4.59 0.18 20.92
CA LEU A 18 5.24 -0.67 21.91
C LEU A 18 4.75 -0.30 23.32
N GLU A 19 4.76 -1.25 24.25
CA GLU A 19 4.43 -0.99 25.66
C GLU A 19 5.25 0.18 26.25
N ASP A 20 6.53 0.27 25.88
CA ASP A 20 7.44 1.33 26.30
C ASP A 20 7.06 2.73 25.75
N SER A 21 6.22 2.79 24.71
CA SER A 21 5.76 4.03 24.05
C SER A 21 4.29 4.36 24.33
N THR A 22 3.73 3.78 25.41
CA THR A 22 2.33 3.99 25.81
C THR A 22 1.98 5.47 26.05
N GLU A 23 2.90 6.26 26.61
CA GLU A 23 2.68 7.68 26.87
C GLU A 23 2.54 8.48 25.57
N GLN A 24 3.34 8.14 24.55
CA GLN A 24 3.32 8.77 23.22
C GLN A 24 2.03 8.43 22.49
N LEU A 25 1.59 7.17 22.54
CA LEU A 25 0.29 6.76 22.01
C LEU A 25 -0.84 7.54 22.69
N SER A 26 -0.87 7.56 24.03
CA SER A 26 -1.89 8.28 24.80
C SER A 26 -1.94 9.77 24.44
N ARG A 27 -0.78 10.39 24.24
CA ARG A 27 -0.67 11.79 23.83
C ARG A 27 -1.25 12.04 22.44
N VAL A 28 -0.84 11.25 21.44
CA VAL A 28 -1.30 11.41 20.06
C VAL A 28 -2.83 11.22 19.98
N ILE A 29 -3.37 10.22 20.67
CA ILE A 29 -4.81 9.97 20.70
C ILE A 29 -5.57 11.10 21.39
N LYS A 30 -5.01 11.66 22.47
CA LYS A 30 -5.58 12.84 23.13
C LYS A 30 -5.58 14.06 22.22
N ASP A 31 -4.49 14.29 21.50
CA ASP A 31 -4.36 15.43 20.59
C ASP A 31 -5.30 15.28 19.38
N LEU A 32 -5.57 14.04 18.92
CA LEU A 32 -6.52 13.75 17.84
C LEU A 32 -7.99 13.84 18.27
N THR A 33 -8.34 13.25 19.41
CA THR A 33 -9.75 13.10 19.84
C THR A 33 -10.21 14.20 20.80
N GLY A 34 -9.28 14.96 21.39
CA GLY A 34 -9.54 15.88 22.50
C GLY A 34 -9.81 15.19 23.85
N ASN A 35 -9.88 13.86 23.88
CA ASN A 35 -10.17 13.07 25.08
C ASN A 35 -8.93 12.30 25.55
N ASP A 36 -8.66 12.34 26.86
CA ASP A 36 -7.51 11.63 27.43
C ASP A 36 -7.82 10.14 27.58
N PRO A 37 -7.14 9.23 26.85
CA PRO A 37 -7.42 7.81 26.94
C PRO A 37 -7.07 7.23 28.32
N GLY A 38 -6.10 7.83 29.02
CA GLY A 38 -5.74 7.47 30.39
C GLY A 38 -6.77 7.88 31.45
N SER A 39 -7.67 8.82 31.14
CA SER A 39 -8.73 9.25 32.08
C SER A 39 -9.99 8.39 32.00
N ALA A 40 -10.18 7.63 30.92
CA ALA A 40 -11.39 6.81 30.68
C ALA A 40 -11.21 5.34 31.11
N SER A 41 -9.96 4.85 31.21
CA SER A 41 -9.69 3.45 31.54
C SER A 41 -9.66 3.21 33.05
N SER A 42 -10.66 2.49 33.57
CA SER A 42 -10.64 1.92 34.92
C SER A 42 -9.74 0.68 35.04
N SER A 43 -9.17 0.21 33.93
CA SER A 43 -8.19 -0.87 33.84
C SER A 43 -6.79 -0.32 33.61
N ALA A 44 -5.78 -1.01 34.15
CA ALA A 44 -4.39 -0.55 34.15
C ALA A 44 -3.69 -0.48 32.77
N SER A 45 -4.34 -0.92 31.67
CA SER A 45 -3.75 -0.96 30.31
C SER A 45 -4.62 -0.24 29.27
N LEU A 46 -3.98 0.44 28.30
CA LEU A 46 -4.65 1.06 27.15
C LEU A 46 -4.98 0.07 26.03
N ALA A 47 -4.33 -1.09 25.98
CA ALA A 47 -4.57 -2.11 24.96
C ALA A 47 -6.02 -2.63 25.00
N GLY A 48 -6.62 -2.81 23.83
CA GLY A 48 -8.00 -3.29 23.66
C GLY A 48 -9.08 -2.24 23.95
N THR A 49 -8.71 -0.96 24.14
CA THR A 49 -9.68 0.13 24.31
C THR A 49 -10.08 0.74 22.96
N THR A 50 -11.25 1.38 22.92
CA THR A 50 -11.76 2.07 21.73
C THR A 50 -12.03 3.53 22.04
N HIS A 51 -11.61 4.41 21.14
CA HIS A 51 -11.79 5.86 21.24
C HIS A 51 -12.48 6.42 19.99
N ASP A 52 -13.45 7.30 20.18
CA ASP A 52 -14.21 7.87 19.07
C ASP A 52 -13.57 9.16 18.54
N LEU A 53 -13.14 9.12 17.29
CA LEU A 53 -12.65 10.30 16.57
C LEU A 53 -13.79 10.93 15.76
N HIS A 54 -14.15 12.15 16.12
CA HIS A 54 -15.22 12.89 15.44
C HIS A 54 -14.63 13.68 14.27
N LEU A 55 -14.87 13.22 13.05
CA LEU A 55 -14.45 13.88 11.82
C LEU A 55 -15.57 14.75 11.28
N LYS A 56 -15.25 16.01 10.99
CA LYS A 56 -16.18 16.97 10.40
C LYS A 56 -15.49 17.72 9.28
N THR A 57 -15.71 17.28 8.05
CA THR A 57 -15.18 17.92 6.84
C THR A 57 -16.27 18.68 6.10
N THR A 58 -15.91 19.29 4.97
CA THR A 58 -16.90 19.91 4.07
C THR A 58 -17.73 18.85 3.33
N TYR A 59 -17.19 17.64 3.19
CA TYR A 59 -17.75 16.57 2.37
C TYR A 59 -18.56 15.58 3.19
N TYR A 60 -18.09 15.24 4.39
CA TYR A 60 -18.74 14.26 5.25
C TYR A 60 -18.59 14.57 6.75
N THR A 61 -19.41 13.90 7.55
CA THR A 61 -19.26 13.77 8.99
C THR A 61 -19.25 12.28 9.37
N ALA A 62 -18.28 11.87 10.18
CA ALA A 62 -18.13 10.49 10.61
C ALA A 62 -17.64 10.43 12.06
N THR A 63 -18.04 9.39 12.79
CA THR A 63 -17.45 9.07 14.10
C THR A 63 -16.64 7.80 13.94
N VAL A 64 -15.34 7.95 13.69
CA VAL A 64 -14.43 6.83 13.36
C VAL A 64 -13.91 6.20 14.66
N PRO A 65 -14.13 4.89 14.88
CA PRO A 65 -13.58 4.20 16.04
C PRO A 65 -12.08 3.97 15.87
N ILE A 66 -11.30 4.35 16.88
CA ILE A 66 -9.87 4.06 17.00
C ILE A 66 -9.69 2.94 18.03
N TRP A 67 -9.20 1.80 17.57
CA TRP A 67 -8.75 0.70 18.41
C TRP A 67 -7.31 0.91 18.84
N LEU A 68 -7.04 0.82 20.14
CA LEU A 68 -5.69 0.93 20.68
C LEU A 68 -5.13 -0.45 20.99
N ASP A 69 -3.91 -0.70 20.55
CA ASP A 69 -3.17 -1.92 20.88
C ASP A 69 -1.75 -1.61 21.36
N LEU A 70 -1.27 -2.39 22.32
CA LEU A 70 0.08 -2.29 22.85
C LEU A 70 0.82 -3.60 22.59
N ILE A 71 1.95 -3.48 21.92
CA ILE A 71 2.71 -4.59 21.38
C ILE A 71 3.91 -4.85 22.29
N THR A 72 3.95 -6.03 22.91
CA THR A 72 5.14 -6.53 23.62
C THR A 72 6.15 -7.12 22.63
N THR A 73 5.67 -7.98 21.72
CA THR A 73 6.48 -8.71 20.74
C THR A 73 5.94 -8.49 19.33
N PRO A 74 6.56 -7.63 18.50
CA PRO A 74 6.04 -7.29 17.18
C PRO A 74 5.86 -8.47 16.23
N SER A 75 6.72 -9.48 16.31
CA SER A 75 6.65 -10.67 15.46
C SER A 75 5.46 -11.57 15.78
N GLU A 76 5.17 -11.79 17.08
CA GLU A 76 3.98 -12.54 17.51
C GLU A 76 2.70 -11.79 17.17
N TRP A 77 2.72 -10.46 17.34
CA TRP A 77 1.61 -9.59 16.94
C TRP A 77 1.30 -9.71 15.46
N ALA A 78 2.30 -9.58 14.58
CA ALA A 78 2.10 -9.70 13.13
C ALA A 78 1.59 -11.10 12.74
N LEU A 79 2.13 -12.17 13.33
CA LEU A 79 1.63 -13.53 13.10
C LEU A 79 0.16 -13.70 13.51
N SER A 80 -0.26 -13.06 14.60
CA SER A 80 -1.66 -13.11 15.03
C SER A 80 -2.59 -12.38 14.06
N PHE A 81 -2.17 -11.24 13.51
CA PHE A 81 -2.96 -10.47 12.52
C PHE A 81 -2.96 -11.11 11.13
N LEU A 82 -1.93 -11.89 10.78
CA LEU A 82 -1.87 -12.65 9.53
C LEU A 82 -2.57 -14.03 9.63
N SER A 83 -3.13 -14.36 10.80
CA SER A 83 -3.89 -15.60 10.97
C SER A 83 -5.26 -15.52 10.26
N PRO A 84 -5.81 -16.64 9.78
CA PRO A 84 -7.15 -16.66 9.19
C PRO A 84 -8.24 -16.10 10.11
N GLU A 85 -8.07 -16.26 11.43
CA GLU A 85 -8.99 -15.77 12.45
C GLU A 85 -9.03 -14.23 12.53
N ALA A 86 -7.95 -13.55 12.15
CA ALA A 86 -7.87 -12.09 12.16
C ALA A 86 -8.38 -11.44 10.87
N LYS A 87 -8.80 -12.22 9.87
CA LYS A 87 -9.26 -11.70 8.57
C LYS A 87 -10.42 -10.71 8.72
N GLU A 88 -11.42 -11.05 9.55
CA GLU A 88 -12.57 -10.17 9.80
C GLU A 88 -12.15 -8.83 10.45
N VAL A 89 -11.08 -8.85 11.24
CA VAL A 89 -10.52 -7.64 11.88
C VAL A 89 -9.84 -6.77 10.82
N LEU A 90 -9.07 -7.35 9.91
CA LEU A 90 -8.39 -6.63 8.83
C LEU A 90 -9.36 -6.03 7.82
N GLU A 91 -10.43 -6.75 7.46
CA GLU A 91 -11.43 -6.30 6.48
C GLU A 91 -12.17 -5.01 6.91
N VAL A 92 -12.28 -4.75 8.21
CA VAL A 92 -12.94 -3.53 8.72
C VAL A 92 -11.99 -2.35 8.93
N LEU A 93 -10.68 -2.53 8.71
CA LEU A 93 -9.70 -1.45 8.85
C LEU A 93 -9.72 -0.53 7.63
N GLY A 94 -9.92 0.75 7.90
CA GLY A 94 -9.70 1.84 6.94
C GLY A 94 -8.50 2.71 7.32
N GLY A 95 -7.86 2.46 8.46
CA GLY A 95 -6.65 3.14 8.85
C GLY A 95 -5.76 2.33 9.79
N LEU A 96 -4.45 2.50 9.66
CA LEU A 96 -3.43 1.90 10.52
C LEU A 96 -2.41 2.96 10.92
N ILE A 97 -2.25 3.17 12.23
CA ILE A 97 -1.35 4.20 12.78
C ILE A 97 -0.36 3.52 13.71
N VAL A 98 0.94 3.63 13.42
CA VAL A 98 2.02 3.17 14.30
C VAL A 98 2.56 4.36 15.04
N VAL A 99 2.39 4.42 16.36
CA VAL A 99 2.94 5.50 17.19
C VAL A 99 4.19 4.99 17.90
N PHE A 100 5.28 5.72 17.81
CA PHE A 100 6.52 5.39 18.52
C PHE A 100 7.20 6.64 19.04
N ALA A 101 7.90 6.53 20.16
CA ALA A 101 8.84 7.55 20.57
C ALA A 101 10.00 7.60 19.56
N ILE A 102 10.43 8.78 19.11
CA ILE A 102 11.71 8.89 18.39
C ILE A 102 12.79 8.42 19.36
N PRO A 103 13.39 7.25 19.11
CA PRO A 103 14.11 6.54 20.14
C PRO A 103 15.55 7.03 20.24
N ASP A 104 16.08 7.00 21.46
CA ASP A 104 17.52 6.93 21.69
C ASP A 104 18.11 5.72 20.93
N PRO A 105 19.42 5.71 20.60
CA PRO A 105 20.05 4.66 19.80
C PRO A 105 19.84 3.22 20.33
N ALA A 106 19.47 3.05 21.60
CA ALA A 106 19.16 1.75 22.21
C ALA A 106 17.78 1.20 21.83
N SER A 107 16.74 2.04 21.73
CA SER A 107 15.36 1.63 21.38
C SER A 107 15.06 1.71 19.88
N THR A 108 16.02 2.19 19.09
CA THR A 108 15.94 2.23 17.62
C THR A 108 15.67 0.85 17.01
N SER A 109 16.32 -0.21 17.53
CA SER A 109 16.17 -1.56 16.97
C SER A 109 14.76 -2.12 17.15
N ALA A 110 14.18 -1.98 18.35
CA ALA A 110 12.83 -2.46 18.66
C ALA A 110 11.77 -1.70 17.85
N THR A 111 11.95 -0.39 17.67
CA THR A 111 11.04 0.44 16.87
C THR A 111 11.09 0.08 15.39
N LYS A 112 12.29 -0.13 14.83
CA LYS A 112 12.45 -0.61 13.45
C LYS A 112 11.85 -2.00 13.25
N GLU A 113 11.98 -2.88 14.24
CA GLU A 113 11.32 -4.17 14.24
C GLU A 113 9.80 -4.02 14.24
N LEU A 114 9.23 -3.16 15.09
CA LEU A 114 7.80 -2.86 15.07
C LEU A 114 7.33 -2.41 13.69
N ILE A 115 7.96 -1.39 13.11
CA ILE A 115 7.60 -0.85 11.79
C ILE A 115 7.67 -1.93 10.71
N ARG A 116 8.72 -2.76 10.74
CA ARG A 116 8.89 -3.87 9.79
C ARG A 116 7.78 -4.92 9.92
N GLU A 117 7.45 -5.34 11.14
CA GLU A 117 6.40 -6.35 11.35
C GLU A 117 5.01 -5.80 11.03
N VAL A 118 4.73 -4.52 11.32
CA VAL A 118 3.52 -3.83 10.84
C VAL A 118 3.50 -3.77 9.31
N GLY A 119 4.63 -3.48 8.67
CA GLY A 119 4.75 -3.50 7.22
C GLY A 119 4.43 -4.85 6.58
N LYS A 120 4.71 -5.97 7.27
CA LYS A 120 4.27 -7.30 6.81
C LYS A 120 2.75 -7.42 6.84
N VAL A 121 2.11 -7.00 7.94
CA VAL A 121 0.64 -6.98 8.04
C VAL A 121 0.02 -6.08 6.97
N MET A 122 0.64 -4.93 6.69
CA MET A 122 0.20 -4.04 5.60
C MET A 122 0.26 -4.74 4.23
N LYS A 123 1.39 -5.36 3.91
CA LYS A 123 1.62 -5.98 2.59
C LYS A 123 0.82 -7.26 2.39
N GLU A 124 0.86 -8.16 3.38
CA GLU A 124 0.30 -9.51 3.28
C GLU A 124 -1.15 -9.57 3.77
N GLY A 125 -1.52 -8.78 4.77
CA GLY A 125 -2.84 -8.80 5.40
C GLY A 125 -3.83 -7.81 4.80
N LEU A 126 -3.41 -6.56 4.58
CA LEU A 126 -4.29 -5.49 4.08
C LEU A 126 -4.30 -5.37 2.54
N GLY A 127 -3.43 -6.10 1.84
CA GLY A 127 -3.33 -6.08 0.38
C GLY A 127 -2.29 -5.09 -0.17
N GLY A 128 -1.42 -4.55 0.70
CA GLY A 128 -0.32 -3.69 0.32
C GLY A 128 -0.78 -2.48 -0.48
N TRP A 129 -0.24 -2.33 -1.69
CA TRP A 129 -0.54 -1.21 -2.59
C TRP A 129 -2.00 -1.13 -3.06
N ALA A 130 -2.73 -2.24 -3.01
CA ALA A 130 -4.15 -2.26 -3.39
C ALA A 130 -5.07 -1.81 -2.25
N TRP A 131 -4.54 -1.68 -1.03
CA TRP A 131 -5.31 -1.20 0.10
C TRP A 131 -5.58 0.29 -0.04
N ASP A 132 -6.84 0.67 0.18
CA ASP A 132 -7.37 2.02 0.02
C ASP A 132 -7.58 2.72 1.37
N GLY A 133 -6.89 2.25 2.41
CA GLY A 133 -6.88 2.84 3.74
C GLY A 133 -5.70 3.77 3.97
N VAL A 134 -5.75 4.50 5.09
CA VAL A 134 -4.69 5.42 5.49
C VAL A 134 -3.66 4.73 6.40
N SER A 135 -2.38 4.79 6.04
CA SER A 135 -1.28 4.18 6.81
C SER A 135 -0.25 5.22 7.27
N LEU A 136 -0.07 5.38 8.59
CA LEU A 136 0.79 6.43 9.15
C LEU A 136 1.78 5.87 10.17
N GLY A 137 3.04 6.29 10.07
CA GLY A 137 4.07 6.12 11.10
C GLY A 137 4.29 7.44 11.84
N VAL A 138 3.85 7.52 13.09
CA VAL A 138 3.91 8.75 13.91
C VAL A 138 5.07 8.68 14.90
N GLY A 139 6.16 9.37 14.57
CA GLY A 139 7.32 9.51 15.45
C GLY A 139 7.15 10.69 16.40
N VAL A 140 7.12 10.44 17.71
CA VAL A 140 6.93 11.47 18.75
C VAL A 140 8.23 11.72 19.49
N GLY A 141 8.75 12.94 19.44
CA GLY A 141 9.98 13.29 20.16
C GLY A 141 10.67 14.54 19.63
N GLU A 142 11.75 14.95 20.29
CA GLU A 142 12.64 15.99 19.77
C GLU A 142 13.80 15.34 19.02
N VAL A 143 14.23 15.98 17.93
CA VAL A 143 15.42 15.57 17.17
C VAL A 143 16.44 16.70 17.18
N ALA A 144 17.72 16.34 17.21
CA ALA A 144 18.80 17.31 17.17
C ALA A 144 18.97 17.90 15.76
N HIS A 145 18.84 17.05 14.74
CA HIS A 145 18.91 17.41 13.34
C HIS A 145 17.71 16.84 12.57
N LEU A 146 17.20 17.58 11.58
CA LEU A 146 16.10 17.09 10.76
C LEU A 146 16.49 15.84 9.97
N ASP A 147 17.75 15.73 9.55
CA ASP A 147 18.31 14.57 8.85
C ASP A 147 18.23 13.28 9.69
N ASP A 148 18.10 13.36 11.03
CA ASP A 148 17.89 12.19 11.88
C ASP A 148 16.51 11.54 11.65
N LEU A 149 15.58 12.28 11.02
CA LEU A 149 14.24 11.80 10.65
C LEU A 149 14.26 10.93 9.40
N ASP A 150 15.23 11.09 8.50
CA ASP A 150 15.31 10.36 7.22
C ASP A 150 15.33 8.84 7.43
N VAL A 151 15.94 8.39 8.52
CA VAL A 151 16.00 6.97 8.90
C VAL A 151 14.62 6.42 9.22
N TRP A 152 13.72 7.24 9.77
CA TRP A 152 12.35 6.87 10.10
C TRP A 152 11.42 7.02 8.91
N ASP A 153 11.63 8.04 8.08
CA ASP A 153 10.95 8.20 6.81
C ASP A 153 11.19 6.98 5.90
N GLU A 154 12.45 6.56 5.75
CA GLU A 154 12.80 5.37 4.97
C GLU A 154 12.20 4.09 5.59
N ALA A 155 12.28 3.91 6.90
CA ALA A 155 11.71 2.73 7.57
C ALA A 155 10.18 2.64 7.42
N CYS A 156 9.47 3.76 7.53
CA CYS A 156 8.02 3.82 7.36
C CYS A 156 7.65 3.60 5.90
N GLY A 157 8.33 4.27 4.96
CA GLY A 157 8.11 4.09 3.53
C GLY A 157 8.36 2.65 3.07
N ASP A 158 9.35 1.97 3.65
CA ASP A 158 9.63 0.55 3.40
C ASP A 158 8.48 -0.38 3.82
N ALA A 159 7.78 0.01 4.89
CA ALA A 159 6.62 -0.68 5.44
C ALA A 159 5.29 -0.26 4.78
N GLY A 160 5.30 0.69 3.83
CA GLY A 160 4.08 1.22 3.21
C GLY A 160 3.32 2.20 4.10
N LEU A 161 4.02 2.91 5.00
CA LEU A 161 3.47 3.92 5.91
C LEU A 161 4.00 5.31 5.53
N GLU A 162 3.18 6.34 5.62
CA GLU A 162 3.64 7.73 5.55
C GLU A 162 4.20 8.16 6.93
N PHE A 163 5.43 8.67 6.96
CA PHE A 163 6.03 9.14 8.21
C PHE A 163 5.59 10.56 8.57
N VAL A 164 5.14 10.76 9.81
CA VAL A 164 4.80 12.07 10.36
C VAL A 164 5.53 12.29 11.68
N HIS A 165 6.36 13.34 11.73
CA HIS A 165 7.04 13.75 12.96
C HIS A 165 6.15 14.66 13.81
N VAL A 166 5.95 14.29 15.08
CA VAL A 166 5.29 15.08 16.10
C VAL A 166 6.32 15.53 17.14
N ALA A 167 6.69 16.81 17.09
CA ALA A 167 7.62 17.38 18.06
C ALA A 167 7.06 17.29 19.50
N SER A 168 7.94 17.07 20.48
CA SER A 168 7.53 16.95 21.88
C SER A 168 7.02 18.27 22.48
N SER A 169 7.52 19.41 22.02
CA SER A 169 6.87 20.69 22.31
C SER A 169 5.57 20.80 21.51
N ALA A 170 4.51 21.32 22.12
CA ALA A 170 3.24 21.60 21.44
C ALA A 170 3.48 22.58 20.28
N ALA A 171 3.86 22.05 19.11
CA ALA A 171 3.84 22.78 17.88
C ALA A 171 2.41 23.31 17.71
N ALA A 172 2.29 24.55 17.27
CA ALA A 172 0.99 25.17 17.10
C ALA A 172 0.08 24.23 16.27
N PRO A 173 -1.23 24.17 16.56
CA PRO A 173 -2.17 23.31 15.82
C PRO A 173 -2.24 23.61 14.31
N ASP A 174 -1.60 24.68 13.85
CA ASP A 174 -1.46 25.05 12.44
C ASP A 174 0.02 25.12 12.00
N ALA A 175 0.90 24.35 12.63
CA ALA A 175 2.31 24.27 12.23
C ALA A 175 2.40 23.84 10.77
N LYS A 176 3.08 24.66 9.97
CA LYS A 176 3.30 24.41 8.55
C LYS A 176 4.78 24.40 8.23
N ASN A 177 5.21 23.54 7.30
CA ASN A 177 6.57 23.55 6.78
C ASN A 177 6.80 24.76 5.85
N GLU A 178 8.01 24.88 5.29
CA GLU A 178 8.39 25.98 4.38
C GLU A 178 7.58 26.02 3.07
N PHE A 179 6.90 24.92 2.74
CA PHE A 179 6.02 24.79 1.58
C PHE A 179 4.54 25.06 1.92
N GLY A 180 4.23 25.32 3.20
CA GLY A 180 2.87 25.62 3.67
C GLY A 180 2.02 24.38 3.98
N GLU A 181 2.62 23.19 3.98
CA GLU A 181 1.98 21.91 4.28
C GLU A 181 1.87 21.72 5.79
N LYS A 182 0.78 21.09 6.27
CA LYS A 182 0.56 20.84 7.70
C LYS A 182 1.60 19.86 8.25
N MET A 183 1.99 20.04 9.51
CA MET A 183 2.95 19.20 10.22
C MET A 183 2.35 18.66 11.53
N GLY A 184 2.96 17.60 12.09
CA GLY A 184 2.57 17.04 13.38
C GLY A 184 1.16 16.44 13.38
N VAL A 185 0.44 16.57 14.49
CA VAL A 185 -0.91 15.99 14.65
C VAL A 185 -1.90 16.51 13.62
N SER A 186 -1.72 17.75 13.14
CA SER A 186 -2.58 18.33 12.11
C SER A 186 -2.38 17.70 10.73
N ARG A 187 -1.18 17.17 10.44
CA ARG A 187 -0.93 16.35 9.25
C ARG A 187 -1.59 14.98 9.39
N VAL A 188 -1.46 14.35 10.57
CA VAL A 188 -2.13 13.08 10.88
C VAL A 188 -3.65 13.22 10.69
N LEU A 189 -4.25 14.28 11.23
CA LEU A 189 -5.68 14.53 11.09
C LEU A 189 -6.08 14.79 9.64
N GLU A 190 -5.30 15.55 8.87
CA GLU A 190 -5.57 15.79 7.45
C GLU A 190 -5.54 14.50 6.61
N ALA A 191 -4.58 13.61 6.87
CA ALA A 191 -4.50 12.32 6.20
C ALA A 191 -5.73 11.46 6.53
N ILE A 192 -6.16 11.43 7.80
CA ILE A 192 -7.37 10.73 8.25
C ILE A 192 -8.62 11.36 7.62
N GLU A 193 -8.74 12.68 7.57
CA GLU A 193 -9.88 13.40 6.98
C GLU A 193 -9.99 13.18 5.46
N SER A 194 -8.87 12.91 4.79
CA SER A 194 -8.82 12.67 3.34
C SER A 194 -9.12 11.23 2.94
N ASN A 195 -9.20 10.32 3.92
CA ASN A 195 -9.51 8.91 3.69
C ASN A 195 -11.01 8.69 3.45
N ASP A 196 -11.36 7.68 2.65
CA ASP A 196 -12.74 7.23 2.51
C ASP A 196 -13.12 6.31 3.67
N TRP A 197 -14.10 6.72 4.46
CA TRP A 197 -14.54 5.95 5.63
C TRP A 197 -15.77 5.09 5.36
N ALA A 198 -16.42 5.21 4.21
CA ALA A 198 -17.59 4.41 3.92
C ALA A 198 -17.22 2.91 3.97
N SER A 199 -17.91 2.15 4.83
CA SER A 199 -17.76 0.71 4.84
C SER A 199 -18.45 0.16 3.59
N PHE A 200 -17.78 -0.75 2.87
CA PHE A 200 -18.43 -1.63 1.90
C PHE A 200 -19.31 -2.66 2.62
N SER A 201 -20.18 -2.23 3.54
CA SER A 201 -21.21 -3.12 4.06
C SER A 201 -22.08 -3.51 2.88
N ALA A 202 -22.16 -4.81 2.62
CA ALA A 202 -23.02 -5.46 1.62
C ALA A 202 -24.54 -5.25 1.88
N GLU A 203 -24.91 -4.18 2.57
CA GLU A 203 -26.27 -3.79 2.92
C GLU A 203 -26.69 -2.49 2.22
N ASP A 204 -26.07 -2.13 1.09
CA ASP A 204 -26.77 -1.29 0.11
C ASP A 204 -27.69 -2.21 -0.71
N ASP A 205 -28.89 -2.41 -0.15
CA ASP A 205 -30.03 -3.17 -0.65
C ASP A 205 -30.62 -2.61 -1.97
N ASP A 206 -29.83 -1.86 -2.75
CA ASP A 206 -30.16 -1.35 -4.09
C ASP A 206 -29.69 -2.26 -5.23
N ILE A 207 -29.04 -3.41 -4.92
CA ILE A 207 -28.85 -4.50 -5.91
C ILE A 207 -30.15 -5.27 -6.20
N ALA A 208 -31.21 -5.07 -5.41
CA ALA A 208 -32.54 -5.62 -5.71
C ALA A 208 -33.31 -4.83 -6.78
N GLY A 209 -32.82 -3.64 -7.20
CA GLY A 209 -33.46 -2.79 -8.21
C GLY A 209 -33.07 -3.07 -9.67
N LEU A 210 -31.98 -3.82 -9.91
CA LEU A 210 -31.50 -4.12 -11.26
C LEU A 210 -31.93 -5.50 -11.78
N ALA A 211 -32.66 -6.28 -10.98
CA ALA A 211 -33.22 -7.58 -11.39
C ALA A 211 -34.55 -7.44 -12.17
N GLY A 212 -34.76 -6.32 -12.86
CA GLY A 212 -36.08 -5.97 -13.38
C GLY A 212 -36.11 -5.03 -14.56
N GLU A 213 -35.19 -5.11 -15.52
CA GLU A 213 -35.47 -4.76 -16.92
C GLU A 213 -34.37 -5.32 -17.84
N ALA A 214 -34.67 -6.48 -18.43
CA ALA A 214 -33.90 -7.03 -19.53
C ALA A 214 -34.04 -6.11 -20.76
N GLY A 215 -32.93 -5.49 -21.18
CA GLY A 215 -32.81 -4.90 -22.51
C GLY A 215 -31.96 -3.64 -22.64
N HIS A 216 -30.65 -3.72 -22.42
CA HIS A 216 -29.64 -3.08 -23.29
C HIS A 216 -28.24 -3.55 -22.90
N GLU A 217 -27.63 -4.36 -23.76
CA GLU A 217 -26.19 -4.62 -23.77
C GLU A 217 -25.52 -3.35 -24.33
N ASP A 218 -24.92 -2.54 -23.46
CA ASP A 218 -23.84 -1.61 -23.85
C ASP A 218 -22.62 -2.01 -23.04
N GLU A 219 -21.81 -2.82 -23.70
CA GLU A 219 -20.46 -3.24 -23.37
C GLU A 219 -19.61 -1.97 -23.16
N LEU A 220 -19.17 -1.73 -21.92
CA LEU A 220 -18.09 -0.77 -21.66
C LEU A 220 -16.79 -1.41 -22.16
N GLU A 221 -16.58 -1.39 -23.48
CA GLU A 221 -15.29 -1.66 -24.09
C GLU A 221 -14.29 -0.61 -23.58
N LEU A 222 -13.43 -1.02 -22.66
CA LEU A 222 -12.23 -0.26 -22.29
C LEU A 222 -11.26 -0.34 -23.47
N ASP A 223 -11.35 0.64 -24.38
CA ASP A 223 -10.46 0.76 -25.54
C ASP A 223 -9.00 0.95 -25.09
N PRO A 224 -8.13 -0.08 -25.23
CA PRO A 224 -6.74 -0.01 -24.82
C PRO A 224 -5.91 0.93 -25.69
N GLU A 225 -6.41 1.36 -26.85
CA GLU A 225 -5.67 2.18 -27.81
C GLU A 225 -5.78 3.69 -27.54
N ASN A 226 -6.62 4.11 -26.58
CA ASN A 226 -6.84 5.53 -26.28
C ASN A 226 -6.32 5.97 -24.90
N MET A 227 -5.50 5.16 -24.24
CA MET A 227 -4.71 5.61 -23.09
C MET A 227 -3.47 6.33 -23.59
N ASP A 228 -3.48 7.66 -23.54
CA ASP A 228 -2.35 8.57 -23.79
C ASP A 228 -1.29 8.44 -22.67
N PHE A 229 -0.73 7.23 -22.55
CA PHE A 229 0.61 7.01 -22.04
C PHE A 229 1.50 7.29 -23.25
N GLY A 230 2.34 8.33 -23.21
CA GLY A 230 3.29 8.65 -24.31
C GLY A 230 4.39 7.59 -24.50
N ILE A 231 4.00 6.34 -24.67
CA ILE A 231 4.79 5.14 -24.94
C ILE A 231 4.06 4.47 -26.10
N ASP A 232 4.61 4.63 -27.31
CA ASP A 232 4.00 4.11 -28.52
C ASP A 232 4.03 2.56 -28.52
N LYS A 233 3.06 1.94 -29.21
CA LYS A 233 2.87 0.48 -29.29
C LYS A 233 4.15 -0.26 -29.72
N GLU A 234 4.95 0.38 -30.59
CA GLU A 234 6.23 -0.15 -31.05
C GLU A 234 7.30 -0.21 -29.94
N ASP A 235 7.30 0.73 -28.98
CA ASP A 235 8.26 0.73 -27.87
C ASP A 235 7.94 -0.39 -26.85
N PHE A 236 6.66 -0.73 -26.69
CA PHE A 236 6.21 -1.83 -25.83
C PHE A 236 6.54 -3.19 -26.42
N GLU A 237 6.40 -3.35 -27.73
CA GLU A 237 6.82 -4.56 -28.45
C GLU A 237 8.34 -4.72 -28.44
N GLY A 238 9.10 -3.63 -28.57
CA GLY A 238 10.56 -3.62 -28.44
C GLY A 238 11.03 -4.04 -27.05
N LEU A 239 10.37 -3.56 -25.99
CA LEU A 239 10.67 -3.95 -24.61
C LEU A 239 10.33 -5.42 -24.35
N ARG A 240 9.18 -5.91 -24.85
CA ARG A 240 8.80 -7.33 -24.79
C ARG A 240 9.79 -8.23 -25.53
N ALA A 241 10.20 -7.83 -26.74
CA ALA A 241 11.18 -8.58 -27.53
C ALA A 241 12.54 -8.63 -26.83
N ALA A 242 13.02 -7.51 -26.27
CA ALA A 242 14.28 -7.47 -25.52
C ALA A 242 14.26 -8.34 -24.26
N ILE A 243 13.13 -8.39 -23.53
CA ILE A 243 12.94 -9.24 -22.36
C ILE A 243 12.90 -10.72 -22.75
N TRP A 244 12.24 -11.05 -23.87
CA TRP A 244 12.16 -12.42 -24.38
C TRP A 244 13.51 -12.93 -24.90
N GLU A 245 14.25 -12.09 -25.63
CA GLU A 245 15.58 -12.41 -26.16
C GLU A 245 16.61 -12.61 -25.02
N ALA A 246 16.59 -11.75 -24.00
CA ALA A 246 17.43 -11.88 -22.80
C ALA A 246 17.05 -13.07 -21.89
N ARG A 247 15.84 -13.62 -22.03
CA ARG A 247 15.40 -14.85 -21.36
C ARG A 247 15.91 -16.09 -22.10
N MET A 248 15.93 -16.05 -23.44
CA MET A 248 16.35 -17.17 -24.27
C MET A 248 17.88 -17.33 -24.26
N GLU A 249 18.62 -16.22 -24.19
CA GLU A 249 20.09 -16.23 -24.11
C GLU A 249 20.61 -16.82 -22.78
N ARG A 250 19.86 -16.69 -21.67
CA ARG A 250 20.21 -17.27 -20.36
C ARG A 250 19.90 -18.77 -20.21
N VAL A 251 19.11 -19.35 -21.11
CA VAL A 251 18.69 -20.78 -21.03
C VAL A 251 19.61 -21.69 -21.86
N TRP A 252 20.49 -21.13 -22.69
CA TRP A 252 21.35 -21.90 -23.60
C TRP A 252 22.82 -22.01 -23.14
N GLU A 253 23.20 -21.41 -22.01
CA GLU A 253 24.57 -21.48 -21.46
C GLU A 253 24.77 -22.51 -20.33
N ASP A 254 23.73 -23.21 -19.86
CA ASP A 254 23.85 -24.17 -18.75
C ASP A 254 23.18 -25.51 -19.05
N ASP A 255 23.63 -26.20 -20.11
CA ASP A 255 23.57 -27.67 -20.17
C ASP A 255 24.45 -28.25 -21.32
N GLY A 256 25.60 -28.82 -20.96
CA GLY A 256 26.20 -29.96 -21.70
C GLY A 256 27.60 -29.81 -22.30
N GLU A 257 28.64 -30.20 -21.55
CA GLU A 257 29.93 -30.65 -22.10
C GLU A 257 29.78 -31.98 -22.86
N GLY A 258 30.38 -32.10 -24.06
CA GLY A 258 30.70 -33.39 -24.70
C GLY A 258 30.72 -33.44 -26.24
N GLU A 259 31.89 -33.14 -26.84
CA GLU A 259 32.53 -33.77 -28.04
C GLU A 259 31.62 -34.43 -29.12
N THR A 260 31.63 -34.13 -30.43
CA THR A 260 32.72 -33.90 -31.41
C THR A 260 32.14 -33.53 -32.80
N ALA A 261 32.99 -32.91 -33.63
CA ALA A 261 33.10 -33.01 -35.10
C ALA A 261 32.18 -32.21 -36.06
N ASP A 262 32.77 -31.09 -36.52
CA ASP A 262 33.24 -30.85 -37.90
C ASP A 262 32.28 -30.38 -39.05
N LYS A 263 32.77 -29.31 -39.71
CA LYS A 263 32.50 -28.74 -41.05
C LYS A 263 31.12 -28.15 -41.36
N SER A 264 31.01 -26.84 -41.57
CA SER A 264 31.50 -26.02 -42.70
C SER A 264 30.59 -26.02 -43.94
N SER A 265 30.13 -24.80 -44.24
CA SER A 265 29.91 -24.21 -45.57
C SER A 265 28.62 -24.45 -46.36
N ASN A 266 28.06 -23.30 -46.75
CA ASN A 266 27.47 -22.93 -48.05
C ASN A 266 25.99 -23.22 -48.40
N LYS A 267 25.31 -22.08 -48.59
CA LYS A 267 24.50 -21.66 -49.76
C LYS A 267 23.18 -22.37 -50.11
N ALA A 268 22.19 -21.49 -50.23
CA ALA A 268 21.19 -21.36 -51.29
C ALA A 268 19.84 -22.12 -51.16
N ALA A 269 18.77 -21.32 -51.21
CA ALA A 269 17.38 -21.65 -51.58
C ALA A 269 17.30 -22.34 -52.98
N PRO A 270 16.15 -22.91 -53.47
CA PRO A 270 14.77 -22.48 -53.22
C PRO A 270 13.71 -23.66 -53.23
N PRO A 271 12.44 -23.50 -53.65
CA PRO A 271 11.25 -23.80 -52.83
C PRO A 271 10.48 -25.07 -53.27
N GLY A 272 9.50 -25.51 -52.49
CA GLY A 272 8.56 -26.53 -52.94
C GLY A 272 7.57 -26.99 -51.87
N ASP A 273 6.29 -26.80 -52.17
CA ASP A 273 5.09 -27.14 -51.40
C ASP A 273 5.03 -28.58 -50.84
N GLY A 274 4.40 -28.72 -49.67
CA GLY A 274 3.96 -30.00 -49.13
C GLY A 274 3.34 -29.85 -47.75
N ALA A 275 2.03 -30.09 -47.67
CA ALA A 275 1.16 -29.81 -46.53
C ALA A 275 1.30 -30.79 -45.33
N ALA A 276 0.71 -30.34 -44.21
CA ALA A 276 0.35 -31.06 -42.98
C ALA A 276 1.51 -31.23 -41.96
N GLU A 277 1.38 -30.95 -40.67
CA GLU A 277 0.22 -30.93 -39.78
C GLU A 277 0.32 -29.77 -38.76
N LYS A 278 -0.86 -29.38 -38.27
CA LYS A 278 -1.06 -28.44 -37.18
C LYS A 278 -0.46 -28.97 -35.87
N ASP A 279 0.28 -28.12 -35.17
CA ASP A 279 0.28 -28.13 -33.70
C ASP A 279 0.37 -26.67 -33.23
N GLU A 280 -0.74 -25.94 -33.41
CA GLU A 280 -0.99 -24.70 -32.67
C GLU A 280 -1.40 -25.12 -31.25
N GLY A 281 -0.41 -25.42 -30.42
CA GLY A 281 -0.52 -25.27 -28.98
C GLY A 281 -0.56 -23.79 -28.66
N GLY A 282 -1.69 -23.15 -28.97
CA GLY A 282 -2.04 -21.90 -28.33
C GLY A 282 -2.20 -22.21 -26.86
N GLU A 283 -1.13 -21.98 -26.08
CA GLU A 283 -1.29 -21.77 -24.65
C GLU A 283 -2.21 -20.55 -24.54
N GLU A 284 -3.51 -20.81 -24.38
CA GLU A 284 -4.43 -19.83 -23.79
C GLU A 284 -3.71 -19.31 -22.56
N LEU A 285 -3.36 -18.01 -22.57
CA LEU A 285 -2.91 -17.31 -21.38
C LEU A 285 -3.92 -17.67 -20.30
N GLY A 286 -3.51 -18.49 -19.33
CA GLY A 286 -4.44 -18.98 -18.32
C GLY A 286 -5.03 -17.78 -17.59
N ASP A 287 -6.27 -17.90 -17.10
CA ASP A 287 -6.90 -16.85 -16.28
C ASP A 287 -5.98 -16.41 -15.12
N GLU A 288 -5.11 -17.30 -14.65
CA GLU A 288 -4.06 -17.02 -13.65
C GLU A 288 -3.00 -16.02 -14.13
N ASP A 289 -2.59 -16.08 -15.40
CA ASP A 289 -1.63 -15.14 -15.99
C ASP A 289 -2.27 -13.79 -16.27
N VAL A 290 -3.56 -13.77 -16.61
CA VAL A 290 -4.34 -12.52 -16.74
C VAL A 290 -4.49 -11.84 -15.38
N GLN A 291 -4.84 -12.59 -14.32
CA GLN A 291 -4.94 -12.05 -12.96
C GLN A 291 -3.62 -11.48 -12.46
N LYS A 292 -2.49 -12.14 -12.73
CA LYS A 292 -1.15 -11.62 -12.39
C LYS A 292 -0.83 -10.33 -13.12
N VAL A 293 -1.20 -10.21 -14.40
CA VAL A 293 -0.99 -9.00 -15.20
C VAL A 293 -1.90 -7.87 -14.73
N GLU A 294 -3.15 -8.15 -14.37
CA GLU A 294 -4.08 -7.17 -13.79
C GLU A 294 -3.61 -6.66 -12.43
N GLU A 295 -3.15 -7.57 -11.55
CA GLU A 295 -2.60 -7.20 -10.24
C GLU A 295 -1.32 -6.35 -10.39
N MET A 296 -0.46 -6.70 -11.35
CA MET A 296 0.70 -5.89 -11.71
C MET A 296 0.30 -4.50 -12.21
N MET A 297 -0.66 -4.40 -13.14
CA MET A 297 -1.10 -3.10 -13.65
C MET A 297 -1.73 -2.25 -12.54
N ARG A 298 -2.51 -2.85 -11.64
CA ARG A 298 -3.12 -2.16 -10.49
C ARG A 298 -2.06 -1.63 -9.52
N LYS A 299 -1.02 -2.41 -9.22
CA LYS A 299 0.13 -1.99 -8.41
C LYS A 299 0.91 -0.84 -9.07
N LEU A 300 1.13 -0.91 -10.38
CA LEU A 300 1.83 0.16 -11.12
C LEU A 300 1.01 1.45 -11.21
N LEU A 301 -0.31 1.36 -11.33
CA LEU A 301 -1.22 2.50 -11.29
C LEU A 301 -1.19 3.18 -9.91
N ALA A 302 -1.24 2.41 -8.82
CA ALA A 302 -1.11 2.96 -7.46
C ALA A 302 0.21 3.73 -7.26
N VAL A 303 1.32 3.19 -7.77
CA VAL A 303 2.64 3.85 -7.70
C VAL A 303 2.69 5.12 -8.53
N LYS A 304 2.02 5.14 -9.70
CA LYS A 304 1.89 6.33 -10.54
C LYS A 304 1.13 7.43 -9.79
N ASP A 305 0.02 7.10 -9.15
CA ASP A 305 -0.80 8.06 -8.41
C ASP A 305 -0.08 8.61 -7.17
N MET A 306 0.59 7.73 -6.41
CA MET A 306 1.40 8.16 -5.26
C MET A 306 2.59 9.03 -5.68
N SER A 307 3.14 8.82 -6.88
CA SER A 307 4.31 9.56 -7.36
C SER A 307 4.01 10.82 -8.16
N ALA A 308 2.72 11.13 -8.38
CA ALA A 308 2.24 12.28 -9.15
C ALA A 308 2.58 13.65 -8.52
N GLY A 309 3.00 13.69 -7.25
CA GLY A 309 3.40 14.90 -6.53
C GLY A 309 4.90 15.01 -6.19
N LEU A 310 5.70 13.95 -6.41
CA LEU A 310 7.08 13.89 -5.94
C LEU A 310 8.11 14.40 -6.97
N PRO A 311 9.27 14.94 -6.52
CA PRO A 311 10.39 15.29 -7.39
C PRO A 311 10.89 14.11 -8.24
N GLU A 312 11.45 14.37 -9.43
CA GLU A 312 11.82 13.32 -10.39
C GLU A 312 12.74 12.23 -9.81
N ASP A 313 13.68 12.59 -8.95
CA ASP A 313 14.61 11.62 -8.35
C ASP A 313 13.90 10.68 -7.36
N GLN A 314 12.95 11.19 -6.57
CA GLN A 314 12.15 10.37 -5.67
C GLN A 314 11.10 9.54 -6.43
N ARG A 315 10.50 10.10 -7.48
CA ARG A 315 9.61 9.37 -8.40
C ARG A 315 10.33 8.19 -9.06
N LYS A 316 11.54 8.39 -9.56
CA LYS A 316 12.37 7.33 -10.17
C LYS A 316 12.74 6.25 -9.14
N ARG A 317 13.06 6.63 -7.91
CA ARG A 317 13.36 5.69 -6.83
C ARG A 317 12.13 4.86 -6.43
N LEU A 318 10.97 5.48 -6.28
CA LEU A 318 9.70 4.81 -5.98
C LEU A 318 9.27 3.89 -7.11
N ALA A 319 9.38 4.34 -8.37
CA ALA A 319 9.09 3.52 -9.55
C ALA A 319 10.04 2.32 -9.66
N ALA A 320 11.36 2.52 -9.50
CA ALA A 320 12.34 1.43 -9.54
C ALA A 320 12.11 0.40 -8.42
N ARG A 321 11.73 0.87 -7.23
CA ARG A 321 11.39 0.01 -6.10
C ARG A 321 10.14 -0.81 -6.37
N ALA A 322 9.07 -0.16 -6.85
CA ALA A 322 7.81 -0.82 -7.17
C ALA A 322 7.99 -1.88 -8.26
N VAL A 323 8.74 -1.56 -9.31
CA VAL A 323 9.07 -2.52 -10.38
C VAL A 323 9.89 -3.69 -9.81
N GLY A 324 10.83 -3.44 -8.90
CA GLY A 324 11.60 -4.49 -8.24
C GLY A 324 10.76 -5.40 -7.34
N GLU A 325 9.73 -4.85 -6.68
CA GLU A 325 8.80 -5.62 -5.84
C GLU A 325 7.86 -6.48 -6.71
N VAL A 326 7.28 -5.90 -7.77
CA VAL A 326 6.45 -6.62 -8.75
C VAL A 326 7.24 -7.74 -9.43
N MET A 327 8.49 -7.49 -9.84
CA MET A 327 9.35 -8.50 -10.49
C MET A 327 9.78 -9.64 -9.55
N ARG A 328 9.67 -9.45 -8.23
CA ARG A 328 10.00 -10.48 -7.24
C ARG A 328 8.80 -11.38 -6.92
N GLU A 329 7.59 -10.93 -7.23
CA GLU A 329 6.33 -11.65 -7.03
C GLU A 329 5.89 -12.47 -8.25
N LEU A 330 6.61 -12.34 -9.38
CA LEU A 330 6.51 -13.17 -10.59
C LEU A 330 7.43 -14.39 -10.53
#